data_AF-U3TXH2-F1
#
_entry.id   AF-U3TXH2-F1
#
_cell.length_a   1.000
_cell.length_b   1.000
_cell.length_c   1.000
_cell.angle_alpha   90.00
_cell.angle_beta   90.00
_cell.angle_gamma   90.00
#
_symmetry.space_group_name_H-M   'P 1'
#
loop_
_entity.id
_entity.type
_entity.pdbx_description
1 polymer ?
#
loop_
_entity_poly.entity_id
_entity_poly.type
_entity_poly.pdbx_seq_one_letter_code
_entity_poly.pdbx_strand_id
1 'polypeptide(L)'
;MDYKSAPACSGKKQCDLSSGDNTFSAENGKEPGVNGTLKVGISLVDAFTLQYYEGFPADQVAWGQIKTPEQWKELAAIKNGYQDGLFTSPEVVRDVAAPLVDYIRSQLVDQDKATAPKVTLMVGHDSNIASLLSALQFKPYELPGNDEKTPIAGLVVFKRWHDAKNNKDLLKVEYVYQTADQLRNADVLSLKNPPKRVTLQLAGCDTDANGYCSWDQFTSALNNALQGTPLQPAAPAPAAQPAAAPAASDEAQAKADQASADKAADDKAKAEKASA
;
A
#
# COMPACT_ATOMS: atom_id res chain seq x y z
N MET A 1 38.02 6.36 3.06
CA MET A 1 37.68 7.60 2.33
C MET A 1 38.25 8.77 3.07
N ASP A 2 39.27 9.45 2.54
CA ASP A 2 39.65 10.76 3.04
C ASP A 2 38.81 11.82 2.30
N TYR A 3 37.65 12.16 2.86
CA TYR A 3 36.75 13.14 2.23
C TYR A 3 37.38 14.54 2.21
N LYS A 4 38.29 14.85 3.14
CA LYS A 4 39.01 16.12 3.18
C LYS A 4 40.01 16.24 2.03
N SER A 5 40.49 15.13 1.50
CA SER A 5 41.33 15.12 0.29
C SER A 5 40.54 14.99 -1.01
N ALA A 6 39.21 14.84 -0.97
CA ALA A 6 38.39 14.67 -2.18
C ALA A 6 38.32 15.97 -2.99
N PRO A 7 38.19 15.91 -4.34
CA PRO A 7 38.00 17.09 -5.19
C PRO A 7 36.86 18.02 -4.75
N ALA A 8 35.83 17.45 -4.12
CA ALA A 8 34.71 18.21 -3.55
C ALA A 8 35.17 19.15 -2.41
N CYS A 9 36.11 18.74 -1.57
CA CYS A 9 36.67 19.57 -0.51
C CYS A 9 37.68 20.58 -1.05
N SER A 10 38.62 20.13 -1.89
CA SER A 10 39.71 20.98 -2.42
C SER A 10 39.25 22.02 -3.44
N GLY A 11 38.07 21.86 -4.08
CA GLY A 11 37.50 22.84 -5.02
C GLY A 11 36.25 23.58 -4.51
N LYS A 12 35.31 22.88 -3.85
CA LYS A 12 34.01 23.45 -3.44
C LYS A 12 33.89 23.74 -1.94
N LYS A 13 34.96 23.55 -1.16
CA LYS A 13 35.00 23.69 0.30
C LYS A 13 33.97 22.82 1.05
N GLN A 14 33.41 21.80 0.39
CA GLN A 14 32.52 20.82 1.00
C GLN A 14 33.38 19.70 1.60
N CYS A 15 33.91 19.94 2.80
CA CYS A 15 34.88 19.07 3.47
C CYS A 15 34.29 18.23 4.60
N ASP A 16 32.99 18.41 4.87
CA ASP A 16 32.27 17.73 5.93
C ASP A 16 30.86 17.37 5.43
N LEU A 17 30.48 16.10 5.61
CA LEU A 17 29.15 15.60 5.27
C LEU A 17 28.15 15.78 6.42
N SER A 18 28.63 15.93 7.65
CA SER A 18 27.78 16.03 8.84
C SER A 18 27.16 17.41 9.05
N SER A 19 27.81 18.47 8.57
CA SER A 19 27.38 19.88 8.77
C SER A 19 26.89 20.58 7.51
N GLY A 20 26.89 19.91 6.35
CA GLY A 20 26.47 20.54 5.10
C GLY A 20 24.95 20.55 4.92
N ASP A 21 24.47 21.60 4.27
CA ASP A 21 23.04 21.83 4.02
C ASP A 21 22.44 20.81 3.04
N ASN A 22 21.14 20.56 3.21
CA ASN A 22 20.32 19.81 2.27
C ASN A 22 19.18 20.69 1.75
N THR A 23 18.94 20.63 0.44
CA THR A 23 17.84 21.33 -0.23
C THR A 23 16.93 20.30 -0.88
N PHE A 24 15.70 20.21 -0.39
CA PHE A 24 14.66 19.35 -0.96
C PHE A 24 13.93 20.05 -2.10
N SER A 25 13.48 19.28 -3.09
CA SER A 25 12.75 19.77 -4.25
C SER A 25 11.58 18.85 -4.58
N ALA A 26 10.42 19.44 -4.89
CA ALA A 26 9.26 18.75 -5.44
C ALA A 26 8.78 19.56 -6.65
N GLU A 27 9.13 19.10 -7.85
CA GLU A 27 8.78 19.75 -9.11
C GLU A 27 7.77 18.90 -9.87
N ASN A 28 6.77 19.54 -10.48
CA ASN A 28 5.77 18.82 -11.25
C ASN A 28 6.42 18.01 -12.39
N GLY A 29 6.03 16.73 -12.51
CA GLY A 29 6.57 15.81 -13.50
C GLY A 29 7.97 15.25 -13.19
N LYS A 30 8.51 15.48 -11.99
CA LYS A 30 9.78 14.92 -11.53
C LYS A 30 9.63 14.19 -10.20
N GLU A 31 10.56 13.28 -9.93
CA GLU A 31 10.66 12.67 -8.61
C GLU A 31 11.01 13.72 -7.54
N PRO A 32 10.50 13.56 -6.31
CA PRO A 32 11.01 14.30 -5.16
C PRO A 32 12.53 14.11 -5.06
N GLY A 33 13.25 15.20 -4.85
CA GLY A 33 14.70 15.21 -4.89
C GLY A 33 15.31 15.89 -3.66
N VAL A 34 16.59 15.58 -3.43
CA VAL A 34 17.43 16.29 -2.46
C VAL A 34 18.78 16.57 -3.09
N ASN A 35 19.30 17.77 -2.90
CA ASN A 35 20.67 18.14 -3.18
C ASN A 35 21.38 18.45 -1.86
N GLY A 36 22.69 18.20 -1.80
CA GLY A 36 23.48 18.42 -0.58
C GLY A 36 24.20 17.17 -0.10
N THR A 37 24.58 17.17 1.16
CA THR A 37 25.37 16.10 1.80
C THR A 37 24.63 14.78 1.86
N LEU A 38 23.31 14.80 2.02
CA LEU A 38 22.48 13.59 2.03
C LEU A 38 22.56 12.86 0.68
N LYS A 39 22.56 13.59 -0.44
CA LYS A 39 22.71 13.01 -1.79
C LYS A 39 24.07 12.35 -1.99
N VAL A 40 25.14 12.95 -1.45
CA VAL A 40 26.47 12.35 -1.48
C VAL A 40 26.52 11.09 -0.60
N GLY A 41 25.97 11.18 0.62
CA GLY A 41 25.89 10.07 1.56
C GLY A 41 25.17 8.85 0.98
N ILE A 42 23.96 9.02 0.46
CA ILE A 42 23.21 7.94 -0.20
C ILE A 42 24.01 7.32 -1.35
N SER A 43 24.63 8.15 -2.21
CA SER A 43 25.33 7.64 -3.39
C SER A 43 26.53 6.75 -3.01
N LEU A 44 27.23 7.11 -1.92
CA LEU A 44 28.34 6.32 -1.41
C LEU A 44 27.88 5.04 -0.73
N VAL A 45 26.89 5.15 0.16
CA VAL A 45 26.36 3.99 0.90
C VAL A 45 25.77 2.97 -0.07
N ASP A 46 25.00 3.41 -1.06
CA ASP A 46 24.40 2.53 -2.07
C ASP A 46 25.49 1.80 -2.87
N ALA A 47 26.54 2.50 -3.28
CA ALA A 47 27.69 1.87 -3.93
C ALA A 47 28.38 0.81 -3.05
N PHE A 48 28.56 1.08 -1.74
CA PHE A 48 29.17 0.12 -0.82
C PHE A 48 28.28 -1.11 -0.62
N THR A 49 26.97 -0.90 -0.44
CA THR A 49 25.98 -1.97 -0.31
C THR A 49 25.97 -2.86 -1.55
N LEU A 50 25.96 -2.27 -2.75
CA LEU A 50 26.00 -3.03 -4.00
C LEU A 50 27.32 -3.78 -4.21
N GLN A 51 28.46 -3.20 -3.84
CA GLN A 51 29.74 -3.93 -3.83
C GLN A 51 29.70 -5.16 -2.91
N TYR A 52 29.07 -5.02 -1.73
CA TYR A 52 28.91 -6.12 -0.79
C TYR A 52 28.04 -7.24 -1.39
N TYR A 53 26.90 -6.90 -1.99
CA TYR A 53 25.99 -7.88 -2.60
C TYR A 53 26.57 -8.54 -3.85
N GLU A 54 27.33 -7.81 -4.66
CA GLU A 54 28.01 -8.32 -5.85
C GLU A 54 29.17 -9.28 -5.50
N GLY A 55 29.47 -9.47 -4.21
CA GLY A 55 30.47 -10.45 -3.78
C GLY A 55 31.92 -9.98 -3.97
N PHE A 56 32.15 -8.66 -4.08
CA PHE A 56 33.51 -8.11 -4.14
C PHE A 56 34.33 -8.60 -2.94
N PRO A 57 35.64 -8.84 -3.11
CA PRO A 57 36.55 -9.10 -2.00
C PRO A 57 36.40 -8.05 -0.89
N ALA A 58 36.53 -8.46 0.37
CA ALA A 58 36.24 -7.58 1.51
C ALA A 58 37.12 -6.32 1.54
N ASP A 59 38.34 -6.39 1.03
CA ASP A 59 39.26 -5.27 0.87
C ASP A 59 38.90 -4.31 -0.28
N GLN A 60 37.99 -4.70 -1.17
CA GLN A 60 37.47 -3.87 -2.25
C GLN A 60 36.12 -3.22 -1.90
N VAL A 61 35.30 -3.88 -1.09
CA VAL A 61 34.06 -3.28 -0.56
C VAL A 61 34.42 -2.10 0.34
N ALA A 62 34.11 -0.88 -0.10
CA ALA A 62 34.48 0.35 0.60
C ALA A 62 35.96 0.37 1.05
N TRP A 63 36.87 -0.22 0.26
CA TRP A 63 38.29 -0.37 0.58
C TRP A 63 38.59 -1.06 1.93
N GLY A 64 37.74 -2.01 2.35
CA GLY A 64 37.89 -2.74 3.62
C GLY A 64 37.68 -1.89 4.88
N GLN A 65 37.04 -0.72 4.76
CA GLN A 65 36.85 0.20 5.88
C GLN A 65 35.62 -0.13 6.73
N ILE A 66 34.63 -0.83 6.16
CA ILE A 66 33.44 -1.29 6.89
C ILE A 66 33.73 -2.68 7.42
N LYS A 67 33.78 -2.83 8.75
CA LYS A 67 34.29 -4.03 9.42
C LYS A 67 33.29 -4.69 10.36
N THR A 68 32.29 -3.96 10.83
CA THR A 68 31.31 -4.48 11.79
C THR A 68 29.88 -4.33 11.30
N PRO A 69 28.95 -5.19 11.74
CA PRO A 69 27.53 -5.03 11.45
C PRO A 69 26.96 -3.68 11.90
N GLU A 70 27.45 -3.13 13.01
CA GLU A 70 27.01 -1.82 13.53
C GLU A 70 27.35 -0.69 12.56
N GLN A 71 28.54 -0.73 11.95
CA GLN A 71 28.93 0.23 10.92
C GLN A 71 28.04 0.12 9.68
N TRP A 72 27.69 -1.10 9.26
CA TRP A 72 26.73 -1.31 8.17
C TRP A 72 25.37 -0.71 8.51
N LYS A 73 24.87 -0.95 9.72
CA LYS A 73 23.59 -0.43 10.19
C LYS A 73 23.57 1.11 10.24
N GLU A 74 24.64 1.74 10.71
CA GLU A 74 24.77 3.21 10.73
C GLU A 74 24.79 3.78 9.30
N LEU A 75 25.52 3.16 8.37
CA LEU A 75 25.54 3.58 6.98
C LEU A 75 24.18 3.38 6.30
N ALA A 76 23.53 2.23 6.52
CA ALA A 76 22.20 1.94 6.00
C ALA A 76 21.15 2.94 6.52
N ALA A 77 21.31 3.48 7.73
CA ALA A 77 20.44 4.53 8.25
C ALA A 77 20.45 5.80 7.37
N ILE A 78 21.57 6.13 6.72
CA ILE A 78 21.64 7.24 5.76
C ILE A 78 20.79 6.93 4.52
N LYS A 79 20.89 5.69 4.00
CA LYS A 79 20.09 5.24 2.85
C LYS A 79 18.60 5.23 3.16
N ASN A 80 18.24 4.67 4.30
CA ASN A 80 16.87 4.60 4.77
C ASN A 80 16.30 6.00 5.03
N GLY A 81 17.07 6.89 5.65
CA GLY A 81 16.65 8.27 5.91
C GLY A 81 16.46 9.11 4.64
N TYR A 82 17.28 8.88 3.60
CA TYR A 82 17.08 9.46 2.27
C TYR A 82 15.72 9.03 1.67
N GLN A 83 15.45 7.72 1.68
CA GLN A 83 14.19 7.19 1.16
C GLN A 83 12.99 7.71 1.96
N ASP A 84 13.08 7.74 3.28
CA ASP A 84 12.05 8.30 4.15
C ASP A 84 11.77 9.77 3.81
N GLY A 85 12.82 10.59 3.73
CA GLY A 85 12.70 12.03 3.47
C GLY A 85 12.08 12.39 2.13
N LEU A 86 12.18 11.51 1.12
CA LEU A 86 11.66 11.76 -0.23
C LEU A 86 10.33 11.07 -0.54
N PHE A 87 10.11 9.86 0.00
CA PHE A 87 9.04 8.98 -0.45
C PHE A 87 8.07 8.57 0.65
N THR A 88 8.16 9.15 1.86
CA THR A 88 7.27 8.77 2.96
C THR A 88 6.49 9.90 3.59
N SER A 89 6.67 11.16 3.16
CA SER A 89 5.85 12.27 3.67
C SER A 89 4.40 12.14 3.18
N PRO A 90 3.39 12.28 4.07
CA PRO A 90 1.98 12.09 3.71
C PRO A 90 1.50 12.93 2.52
N GLU A 91 2.01 14.15 2.39
CA GLU A 91 1.61 15.10 1.36
C GLU A 91 2.16 14.71 -0.02
N VAL A 92 3.37 14.16 -0.08
CA VAL A 92 4.01 13.75 -1.34
C VAL A 92 3.54 12.37 -1.76
N VAL A 93 3.42 11.46 -0.79
CA VAL A 93 3.27 10.04 -1.06
C VAL A 93 1.92 9.68 -1.67
N ARG A 94 0.85 10.41 -1.33
CA ARG A 94 -0.47 10.19 -1.90
C ARG A 94 -0.47 10.38 -3.41
N ASP A 95 0.12 11.46 -3.89
CA ASP A 95 0.18 11.76 -5.32
C ASP A 95 1.17 10.83 -6.06
N VAL A 96 2.36 10.62 -5.48
CA VAL A 96 3.41 9.81 -6.11
C VAL A 96 3.00 8.33 -6.21
N ALA A 97 2.34 7.78 -5.19
CA ALA A 97 1.93 6.38 -5.17
C ALA A 97 0.58 6.11 -5.86
N ALA A 98 -0.25 7.13 -6.11
CA ALA A 98 -1.61 6.96 -6.61
C ALA A 98 -1.74 6.03 -7.83
N PRO A 99 -0.89 6.14 -8.89
CA PRO A 99 -0.98 5.24 -10.03
C PRO A 99 -0.77 3.76 -9.66
N LEU A 100 0.17 3.48 -8.74
CA LEU A 100 0.44 2.12 -8.29
C LEU A 100 -0.65 1.60 -7.35
N VAL A 101 -1.15 2.44 -6.45
CA VAL A 101 -2.28 2.10 -5.57
C VAL A 101 -3.51 1.77 -6.40
N ASP A 102 -3.84 2.60 -7.39
CA ASP A 102 -4.99 2.38 -8.28
C ASP A 102 -4.80 1.13 -9.13
N TYR A 103 -3.59 0.88 -9.65
CA TYR A 103 -3.32 -0.36 -10.37
C TYR A 103 -3.57 -1.58 -9.48
N ILE A 104 -3.01 -1.63 -8.26
CA ILE A 104 -3.22 -2.73 -7.31
C ILE A 104 -4.72 -2.89 -7.00
N ARG A 105 -5.42 -1.79 -6.76
CA ARG A 105 -6.86 -1.78 -6.53
C ARG A 105 -7.63 -2.36 -7.71
N SER A 106 -7.37 -1.90 -8.93
CA SER A 106 -8.04 -2.39 -10.14
C SER A 106 -7.83 -3.88 -10.35
N GLN A 107 -6.62 -4.38 -10.10
CA GLN A 107 -6.27 -5.79 -10.28
C GLN A 107 -6.88 -6.70 -9.20
N LEU A 108 -6.96 -6.23 -7.96
CA LEU A 108 -7.41 -7.05 -6.84
C LEU A 108 -8.91 -6.94 -6.57
N VAL A 109 -9.47 -5.73 -6.69
CA VAL A 109 -10.84 -5.38 -6.29
C VAL A 109 -11.78 -5.34 -7.48
N ASP A 110 -11.40 -4.66 -8.58
CA ASP A 110 -12.34 -4.36 -9.66
C ASP A 110 -12.44 -5.49 -10.70
N GLN A 111 -11.38 -6.26 -10.92
CA GLN A 111 -11.39 -7.34 -11.90
C GLN A 111 -12.32 -8.49 -11.51
N ASP A 112 -13.02 -9.04 -12.50
CA ASP A 112 -13.78 -10.27 -12.34
C ASP A 112 -12.85 -11.41 -11.92
N LYS A 113 -13.13 -12.00 -10.76
CA LYS A 113 -12.34 -13.08 -10.17
C LYS A 113 -12.22 -14.30 -11.10
N ALA A 114 -13.16 -14.50 -12.02
CA ALA A 114 -13.14 -15.60 -12.98
C ALA A 114 -12.14 -15.39 -14.12
N THR A 115 -11.80 -14.13 -14.43
CA THR A 115 -10.95 -13.78 -15.57
C THR A 115 -9.63 -13.12 -15.17
N ALA A 116 -9.53 -12.62 -13.93
CA ALA A 116 -8.32 -12.01 -13.39
C ALA A 116 -7.14 -12.99 -13.41
N PRO A 117 -5.92 -12.55 -13.78
CA PRO A 117 -4.72 -13.34 -13.60
C PRO A 117 -4.57 -13.79 -12.15
N LYS A 118 -4.26 -15.08 -11.95
CA LYS A 118 -4.03 -15.63 -10.60
C LYS A 118 -2.77 -15.07 -9.93
N VAL A 119 -1.81 -14.62 -10.74
CA VAL A 119 -0.54 -14.05 -10.31
C VAL A 119 -0.20 -12.87 -11.22
N THR A 120 0.11 -11.74 -10.60
CA THR A 120 0.62 -10.54 -11.26
C THR A 120 1.99 -10.22 -10.66
N LEU A 121 2.99 -10.03 -11.51
CA LEU A 121 4.32 -9.58 -11.11
C LEU A 121 4.54 -8.18 -11.63
N MET A 122 4.83 -7.25 -10.72
CA MET A 122 5.25 -5.89 -11.05
C MET A 122 6.68 -5.71 -10.61
N VAL A 123 7.52 -5.21 -11.51
CA VAL A 123 8.93 -4.91 -11.23
C VAL A 123 9.09 -3.41 -11.33
N GLY A 124 9.51 -2.80 -10.23
CA GLY A 124 9.69 -1.36 -10.11
C GLY A 124 10.91 -1.04 -9.25
N HIS A 125 10.86 0.11 -8.60
CA HIS A 125 11.95 0.64 -7.80
C HIS A 125 11.62 0.60 -6.30
N ASP A 126 12.66 0.76 -5.49
CA ASP A 126 12.56 0.90 -4.04
C ASP A 126 11.66 2.09 -3.64
N SER A 127 11.71 3.19 -4.40
CA SER A 127 10.83 4.35 -4.28
C SER A 127 9.35 3.99 -4.45
N ASN A 128 9.01 3.05 -5.35
CA ASN A 128 7.64 2.57 -5.52
C ASN A 128 7.17 1.79 -4.30
N ILE A 129 8.03 0.93 -3.72
CA ILE A 129 7.69 0.18 -2.50
C ILE A 129 7.54 1.13 -1.31
N ALA A 130 8.51 2.04 -1.11
CA ALA A 130 8.49 3.00 0.00
C ALA A 130 7.24 3.88 -0.04
N SER A 131 6.93 4.43 -1.22
CA SER A 131 5.74 5.27 -1.40
C SER A 131 4.44 4.47 -1.28
N LEU A 132 4.36 3.27 -1.86
CA LEU A 132 3.19 2.40 -1.71
C LEU A 132 2.91 2.06 -0.24
N LEU A 133 3.93 1.63 0.50
CA LEU A 133 3.78 1.23 1.89
C LEU A 133 3.41 2.42 2.79
N SER A 134 3.94 3.61 2.52
CA SER A 134 3.57 4.81 3.27
C SER A 134 2.16 5.32 2.90
N ALA A 135 1.79 5.35 1.61
CA ALA A 135 0.45 5.74 1.17
C ALA A 135 -0.66 4.83 1.75
N LEU A 136 -0.39 3.53 1.87
CA LEU A 136 -1.28 2.55 2.49
C LEU A 136 -1.13 2.46 4.01
N GLN A 137 -0.32 3.34 4.62
CA GLN A 137 -0.13 3.47 6.06
C GLN A 137 0.23 2.14 6.72
N PHE A 138 1.16 1.39 6.13
CA PHE A 138 1.69 0.21 6.80
C PHE A 138 2.36 0.58 8.12
N LYS A 139 2.12 -0.23 9.14
CA LYS A 139 2.80 -0.10 10.43
C LYS A 139 4.31 -0.32 10.23
N PRO A 140 5.17 0.28 11.09
CA PRO A 140 6.61 0.04 11.05
C PRO A 140 6.92 -1.46 11.06
N TYR A 141 7.91 -1.85 10.27
CA TYR A 141 8.36 -3.22 10.15
C TYR A 141 9.89 -3.27 10.19
N GLU A 142 10.42 -4.45 10.53
CA GLU A 142 11.85 -4.75 10.50
C GLU A 142 12.08 -5.96 9.61
N LEU A 143 13.25 -5.99 8.95
CA LEU A 143 13.63 -7.06 8.03
C LEU A 143 14.88 -7.78 8.56
N PRO A 144 14.74 -8.80 9.43
CA PRO A 144 15.88 -9.50 10.02
C PRO A 144 16.90 -10.01 8.98
N GLY A 145 18.15 -9.57 9.13
CA GLY A 145 19.25 -9.93 8.25
C GLY A 145 19.39 -9.04 7.02
N ASN A 146 18.66 -7.92 6.94
CA ASN A 146 18.88 -6.87 5.96
C ASN A 146 18.68 -5.49 6.61
N ASP A 147 19.66 -4.59 6.47
CA ASP A 147 19.60 -3.25 7.06
C ASP A 147 18.85 -2.24 6.16
N GLU A 148 18.56 -2.60 4.90
CA GLU A 148 17.74 -1.79 4.00
C GLU A 148 16.26 -1.93 4.33
N LYS A 149 15.51 -0.82 4.37
CA LYS A 149 14.04 -0.85 4.48
C LYS A 149 13.38 -1.48 3.25
N THR A 150 14.01 -1.32 2.09
CA THR A 150 13.59 -1.84 0.80
C THR A 150 14.75 -2.61 0.17
N PRO A 151 14.97 -3.88 0.59
CA PRO A 151 16.07 -4.70 0.10
C PRO A 151 16.09 -4.84 -1.41
N ILE A 152 17.29 -4.97 -1.98
CA ILE A 152 17.45 -5.34 -3.38
C ILE A 152 16.65 -6.62 -3.71
N ALA A 153 15.93 -6.60 -4.83
CA ALA A 153 15.03 -7.66 -5.28
C ALA A 153 13.93 -8.07 -4.27
N GLY A 154 13.68 -7.26 -3.24
CA GLY A 154 12.61 -7.45 -2.28
C GLY A 154 11.22 -7.37 -2.91
N LEU A 155 10.29 -8.19 -2.43
CA LEU A 155 8.91 -8.24 -2.93
C LEU A 155 7.91 -7.97 -1.81
N VAL A 156 7.00 -7.03 -2.03
CA VAL A 156 5.77 -6.92 -1.24
C VAL A 156 4.68 -7.72 -1.93
N VAL A 157 4.23 -8.80 -1.29
CA VAL A 157 3.30 -9.77 -1.86
C VAL A 157 1.93 -9.63 -1.22
N PHE A 158 0.97 -9.09 -1.96
CA PHE A 158 -0.44 -9.06 -1.58
C PHE A 158 -1.11 -10.39 -1.96
N LYS A 159 -1.68 -11.08 -0.98
CA LYS A 159 -2.32 -12.39 -1.18
C LYS A 159 -3.79 -12.34 -0.79
N ARG A 160 -4.68 -12.61 -1.75
CA ARG A 160 -6.10 -12.88 -1.47
C ARG A 160 -6.29 -14.34 -1.09
N TRP A 161 -6.90 -14.57 0.07
CA TRP A 161 -7.29 -15.89 0.57
C TRP A 161 -8.80 -15.96 0.70
N HIS A 162 -9.38 -17.14 0.46
CA HIS A 162 -10.79 -17.38 0.71
C HIS A 162 -10.93 -18.36 1.89
N ASP A 163 -11.54 -17.89 2.98
CA ASP A 163 -11.91 -18.71 4.11
C ASP A 163 -13.26 -19.39 3.84
N ALA A 164 -13.21 -20.65 3.41
CA ALA A 164 -14.39 -21.44 3.10
C ALA A 164 -15.30 -21.70 4.31
N LYS A 165 -14.78 -21.62 5.55
CA LYS A 165 -15.60 -21.89 6.75
C LYS A 165 -16.56 -20.75 7.03
N ASN A 166 -16.08 -19.51 6.86
CA ASN A 166 -16.88 -18.30 7.10
C ASN A 166 -17.39 -17.66 5.81
N ASN A 167 -17.02 -18.23 4.64
CA ASN A 167 -17.31 -17.70 3.32
C ASN A 167 -16.88 -16.23 3.16
N LYS A 168 -15.63 -15.93 3.54
CA LYS A 168 -15.06 -14.57 3.51
C LYS A 168 -13.73 -14.54 2.79
N ASP A 169 -13.48 -13.43 2.09
CA ASP A 169 -12.16 -13.15 1.55
C ASP A 169 -11.31 -12.42 2.59
N LEU A 170 -10.01 -12.74 2.59
CA LEU A 170 -9.01 -12.22 3.51
C LEU A 170 -7.79 -11.77 2.72
N LEU A 171 -7.10 -10.75 3.24
CA LEU A 171 -5.79 -10.32 2.75
C LEU A 171 -4.69 -10.83 3.69
N LYS A 172 -3.58 -11.29 3.12
CA LYS A 172 -2.29 -11.34 3.83
C LYS A 172 -1.20 -10.67 3.00
N VAL A 173 -0.46 -9.76 3.60
CA VAL A 173 0.67 -9.08 2.95
C VAL A 173 1.98 -9.54 3.58
N GLU A 174 2.95 -9.93 2.76
CA GLU A 174 4.28 -10.33 3.21
C GLU A 174 5.35 -9.57 2.44
N TYR A 175 6.39 -9.12 3.15
CA TYR A 175 7.66 -8.76 2.55
C TYR A 175 8.50 -10.04 2.40
N VAL A 176 8.86 -10.41 1.18
CA VAL A 176 9.72 -11.56 0.85
C VAL A 176 11.05 -11.04 0.30
N TYR A 177 12.17 -11.44 0.88
CA TYR A 177 13.48 -10.86 0.55
C TYR A 177 14.62 -11.83 0.91
N GLN A 178 15.80 -11.57 0.35
CA GLN A 178 17.03 -12.25 0.74
C GLN A 178 17.74 -11.46 1.85
N THR A 179 18.39 -12.16 2.79
CA THR A 179 19.33 -11.51 3.71
C THR A 179 20.55 -10.97 2.94
N ALA A 180 21.29 -10.04 3.56
CA ALA A 180 22.53 -9.53 3.01
C ALA A 180 23.52 -10.66 2.67
N ASP A 181 23.59 -11.70 3.51
CA ASP A 181 24.45 -12.86 3.27
C ASP A 181 23.92 -13.77 2.16
N GLN A 182 22.59 -13.98 2.06
CA GLN A 182 22.00 -14.74 0.96
C GLN A 182 22.27 -14.09 -0.39
N LEU A 183 22.26 -12.76 -0.44
CA LEU A 183 22.63 -11.99 -1.64
C LEU A 183 24.10 -12.16 -1.95
N ARG A 184 24.98 -11.84 -0.99
CA ARG A 184 26.43 -11.88 -1.17
C ARG A 184 26.97 -13.26 -1.55
N ASN A 185 26.42 -14.31 -0.94
CA ASN A 185 26.85 -15.68 -1.18
C ASN A 185 26.18 -16.32 -2.41
N ALA A 186 25.24 -15.62 -3.04
CA ALA A 186 24.38 -16.16 -4.10
C ALA A 186 23.72 -17.50 -3.70
N ASP A 187 23.18 -17.55 -2.47
CA ASP A 187 22.59 -18.76 -1.91
C ASP A 187 21.44 -19.27 -2.79
N VAL A 188 21.42 -20.57 -3.10
CA VAL A 188 20.30 -21.19 -3.82
C VAL A 188 19.08 -21.24 -2.92
N LEU A 189 18.03 -20.53 -3.32
CA LEU A 189 16.78 -20.45 -2.58
C LEU A 189 15.84 -21.61 -2.90
N SER A 190 15.23 -22.18 -1.87
CA SER A 190 14.25 -23.27 -1.98
C SER A 190 13.32 -23.29 -0.77
N LEU A 191 12.34 -24.20 -0.71
CA LEU A 191 11.53 -24.37 0.50
C LEU A 191 12.35 -24.83 1.73
N LYS A 192 13.51 -25.48 1.51
CA LYS A 192 14.43 -25.91 2.58
C LYS A 192 15.41 -24.80 2.99
N ASN A 193 15.74 -23.91 2.06
CA ASN A 193 16.56 -22.72 2.27
C ASN A 193 15.81 -21.49 1.76
N PRO A 194 14.75 -21.04 2.47
CA PRO A 194 13.86 -20.03 1.93
C PRO A 194 14.44 -18.62 2.01
N PRO A 195 13.97 -17.68 1.16
CA PRO A 195 14.11 -16.26 1.47
C PRO A 195 13.42 -15.96 2.80
N LYS A 196 13.82 -14.85 3.43
CA LYS A 196 13.12 -14.34 4.60
C LYS A 196 11.74 -13.81 4.22
N ARG A 197 10.84 -13.87 5.20
CA ARG A 197 9.46 -13.40 5.09
C ARG A 197 9.06 -12.67 6.35
N VAL A 198 8.47 -11.49 6.19
CA VAL A 198 7.89 -10.70 7.29
C VAL A 198 6.45 -10.38 6.93
N THR A 199 5.51 -10.69 7.82
CA THR A 199 4.11 -10.30 7.61
C THR A 199 3.99 -8.80 7.88
N LEU A 200 3.41 -8.07 6.92
CA LEU A 200 3.18 -6.64 7.05
C LEU A 200 1.74 -6.38 7.51
N GLN A 201 1.53 -5.25 8.19
CA GLN A 201 0.22 -4.86 8.72
C GLN A 201 -0.13 -3.44 8.26
N LEU A 202 -1.31 -3.27 7.67
CA LEU A 202 -1.84 -1.96 7.29
C LEU A 202 -2.54 -1.32 8.50
N ALA A 203 -2.40 -0.01 8.67
CA ALA A 203 -3.29 0.72 9.57
C ALA A 203 -4.75 0.62 9.06
N GLY A 204 -5.68 0.38 9.98
CA GLY A 204 -7.11 0.19 9.63
C GLY A 204 -7.46 -1.19 9.06
N CYS A 205 -6.49 -2.10 8.88
CA CYS A 205 -6.71 -3.51 8.54
C CYS A 205 -5.96 -4.39 9.56
N ASP A 206 -6.48 -4.47 10.78
CA ASP A 206 -5.83 -5.26 11.83
C ASP A 206 -5.81 -6.74 11.47
N THR A 207 -4.64 -7.36 11.63
CA THR A 207 -4.43 -8.76 11.31
C THR A 207 -4.80 -9.66 12.48
N ASP A 208 -5.35 -10.84 12.19
CA ASP A 208 -5.50 -11.92 13.16
C ASP A 208 -4.14 -12.51 13.57
N ALA A 209 -4.16 -13.51 14.46
CA ALA A 209 -2.95 -14.19 14.93
C ALA A 209 -2.14 -14.89 13.81
N ASN A 210 -2.73 -15.10 12.63
CA ASN A 210 -2.09 -15.72 11.48
C ASN A 210 -1.67 -14.71 10.41
N GLY A 211 -1.90 -13.41 10.64
CA GLY A 211 -1.51 -12.34 9.72
C GLY A 211 -2.55 -12.03 8.64
N TYR A 212 -3.81 -12.44 8.80
CA TYR A 212 -4.88 -12.13 7.85
C TYR A 212 -5.69 -10.92 8.30
N CYS A 213 -6.02 -10.00 7.38
CA CYS A 213 -6.97 -8.91 7.63
C CYS A 213 -8.16 -8.99 6.66
N SER A 214 -9.27 -8.31 6.98
CA SER A 214 -10.49 -8.38 6.18
C SER A 214 -10.30 -7.81 4.77
N TRP A 215 -10.85 -8.47 3.75
CA TRP A 215 -10.84 -7.95 2.38
C TRP A 215 -11.55 -6.59 2.24
N ASP A 216 -12.61 -6.36 3.00
CA ASP A 216 -13.36 -5.09 2.98
C ASP A 216 -12.56 -3.94 3.59
N GLN A 217 -11.81 -4.22 4.67
CA GLN A 217 -10.91 -3.25 5.29
C GLN A 217 -9.75 -2.91 4.36
N PHE A 218 -9.20 -3.92 3.67
CA PHE A 218 -8.17 -3.69 2.65
C PHE A 218 -8.67 -2.82 1.50
N THR A 219 -9.85 -3.14 0.97
CA THR A 219 -10.48 -2.35 -0.09
C THR A 219 -10.71 -0.90 0.37
N SER A 220 -11.15 -0.70 1.61
CA SER A 220 -11.31 0.62 2.20
C SER A 220 -9.97 1.36 2.31
N ALA A 221 -8.90 0.68 2.72
CA ALA A 221 -7.55 1.27 2.78
C ALA A 221 -7.05 1.74 1.40
N LEU A 222 -7.24 0.91 0.36
CA LEU A 222 -6.91 1.29 -1.02
C LEU A 222 -7.70 2.53 -1.48
N ASN A 223 -9.01 2.55 -1.24
CA ASN A 223 -9.87 3.68 -1.63
C ASN A 223 -9.49 4.96 -0.87
N ASN A 224 -9.20 4.86 0.42
CA ASN A 224 -8.78 5.99 1.25
C ASN A 224 -7.43 6.55 0.81
N ALA A 225 -6.50 5.70 0.37
CA ALA A 225 -5.21 6.14 -0.16
C ALA A 225 -5.33 6.92 -1.48
N LEU A 226 -6.40 6.70 -2.25
CA LEU A 226 -6.72 7.43 -3.48
C LEU A 226 -7.60 8.67 -3.26
N GLN A 227 -8.10 8.90 -2.04
CA GLN A 227 -9.01 10.01 -1.74
C GLN A 227 -8.32 11.36 -1.98
N GLY A 228 -8.98 12.21 -2.78
CA GLY A 228 -8.47 13.53 -3.16
C GLY A 228 -7.53 13.53 -4.36
N THR A 229 -7.19 12.35 -4.90
CA THR A 229 -6.36 12.23 -6.11
C THR A 229 -7.26 12.18 -7.37
N PRO A 230 -6.71 12.47 -8.57
CA PRO A 230 -7.44 12.27 -9.83
C PRO A 230 -7.88 10.82 -10.09
N LEU A 231 -7.31 9.85 -9.37
CA LEU A 231 -7.60 8.42 -9.46
C LEU A 231 -8.57 7.95 -8.36
N GLN A 232 -9.20 8.88 -7.64
CA GLN A 232 -10.19 8.54 -6.62
C GLN A 232 -11.34 7.72 -7.24
N PRO A 233 -11.69 6.54 -6.66
CA PRO A 233 -12.84 5.77 -7.11
C PRO A 233 -14.13 6.57 -6.93
N ALA A 234 -15.08 6.42 -7.86
CA ALA A 234 -16.41 7.00 -7.70
C ALA A 234 -17.03 6.54 -6.38
N ALA A 235 -17.71 7.47 -5.68
CA ALA A 235 -18.44 7.11 -4.47
C ALA A 235 -19.42 5.97 -4.79
N PRO A 236 -19.60 4.98 -3.90
CA PRO A 236 -20.61 3.96 -4.09
C PRO A 236 -21.95 4.66 -4.33
N ALA A 237 -22.65 4.28 -5.41
CA ALA A 237 -24.02 4.75 -5.60
C ALA A 237 -24.80 4.46 -4.31
N PRO A 238 -25.64 5.39 -3.82
CA PRO A 238 -26.49 5.11 -2.66
C PRO A 238 -27.19 3.78 -2.92
N ALA A 239 -27.15 2.87 -1.93
CA ALA A 239 -27.89 1.62 -2.03
C ALA A 239 -29.30 1.95 -2.50
N ALA A 240 -29.71 1.38 -3.63
CA ALA A 240 -31.04 1.59 -4.16
C ALA A 240 -32.02 1.34 -3.01
N GLN A 241 -32.73 2.39 -2.59
CA GLN A 241 -33.81 2.22 -1.63
C GLN A 241 -34.70 1.10 -2.18
N PRO A 242 -35.14 0.13 -1.35
CA PRO A 242 -36.12 -0.85 -1.80
C PRO A 242 -37.21 -0.08 -2.50
N ALA A 243 -37.47 -0.40 -3.77
CA ALA A 243 -38.50 0.26 -4.54
C ALA A 243 -39.74 0.33 -3.65
N ALA A 244 -40.22 1.54 -3.38
CA ALA A 244 -41.47 1.71 -2.65
C ALA A 244 -42.48 0.80 -3.35
N ALA A 245 -43.12 -0.08 -2.57
CA ALA A 245 -44.14 -0.97 -3.10
C ALA A 245 -45.08 -0.13 -3.97
N PRO A 246 -45.42 -0.59 -5.20
CA PRO A 246 -46.23 0.22 -6.09
C PRO A 246 -47.48 0.65 -5.32
N ALA A 247 -47.69 1.97 -5.26
CA ALA A 247 -48.91 2.52 -4.72
C ALA A 247 -50.06 1.77 -5.40
N ALA A 248 -50.98 1.24 -4.60
CA ALA A 248 -52.15 0.53 -5.12
C ALA A 248 -52.76 1.42 -6.21
N SER A 249 -52.80 0.89 -7.44
CA SER A 249 -53.37 1.59 -8.59
C SER A 249 -54.75 2.13 -8.23
N ASP A 250 -55.09 3.33 -8.70
CA ASP A 250 -56.38 4.01 -8.44
C ASP A 250 -57.62 3.11 -8.65
N GLU A 251 -57.52 2.05 -9.46
CA GLU A 251 -58.57 1.04 -9.62
C GLU A 251 -58.88 0.22 -8.36
N ALA A 252 -57.88 -0.07 -7.51
CA ALA A 252 -58.07 -0.81 -6.26
C ALA A 252 -58.76 0.05 -5.20
N GLN A 253 -58.44 1.36 -5.18
CA GLN A 253 -59.07 2.32 -4.28
C GLN A 253 -60.48 2.66 -4.74
N ALA A 254 -60.71 2.83 -6.04
CA ALA A 254 -62.05 3.01 -6.62
C ALA A 254 -62.98 1.81 -6.36
N LYS A 255 -62.47 0.57 -6.45
CA LYS A 255 -63.25 -0.64 -6.10
C LYS A 255 -63.55 -0.76 -4.61
N ALA A 256 -62.65 -0.31 -3.73
CA ALA A 256 -62.87 -0.30 -2.29
C ALA A 256 -63.91 0.77 -1.88
N ASP A 257 -63.88 1.94 -2.51
CA ASP A 257 -64.84 3.02 -2.27
C ASP A 257 -66.23 2.65 -2.80
N GLN A 258 -66.31 1.98 -3.95
CA GLN A 258 -67.58 1.50 -4.52
C GLN A 258 -68.22 0.39 -3.67
N ALA A 259 -67.42 -0.57 -3.18
CA ALA A 259 -67.92 -1.60 -2.26
C ALA A 259 -68.38 -1.03 -0.91
N SER A 260 -67.77 0.06 -0.45
CA SER A 260 -68.16 0.76 0.78
C SER A 260 -69.46 1.55 0.60
N ALA A 261 -69.65 2.16 -0.57
CA ALA A 261 -70.88 2.86 -0.93
C ALA A 261 -72.08 1.90 -1.08
N ASP A 262 -71.89 0.75 -1.72
CA ASP A 262 -72.94 -0.26 -1.88
C ASP A 262 -73.38 -0.85 -0.53
N LYS A 263 -72.42 -1.08 0.38
CA LYS A 263 -72.72 -1.56 1.74
C LYS A 263 -73.49 -0.52 2.56
N ALA A 264 -73.15 0.77 2.43
CA ALA A 264 -73.87 1.85 3.11
C ALA A 264 -75.30 2.03 2.55
N ALA A 265 -75.51 1.80 1.25
CA ALA A 265 -76.83 1.82 0.64
C ALA A 265 -77.71 0.65 1.12
N ASP A 266 -77.14 -0.55 1.21
CA ASP A 266 -77.82 -1.75 1.72
C ASP A 266 -78.19 -1.63 3.21
N ASP A 267 -77.30 -1.06 4.03
CA ASP A 267 -77.55 -0.86 5.46
C ASP A 267 -78.62 0.22 5.68
N LYS A 268 -78.68 1.26 4.83
CA LYS A 268 -79.74 2.28 4.87
C LYS A 268 -81.09 1.72 4.43
N ALA A 269 -81.13 0.89 3.38
CA ALA A 269 -82.34 0.22 2.92
C ALA A 269 -82.89 -0.79 3.94
N LYS A 270 -82.01 -1.41 4.74
CA LYS A 270 -82.41 -2.28 5.87
C LYS A 270 -82.93 -1.49 7.06
N ALA A 271 -82.36 -0.32 7.35
CA ALA A 271 -82.81 0.55 8.44
C ALA A 271 -84.20 1.17 8.16
N GLU A 272 -84.49 1.55 6.92
CA GLU A 272 -85.81 2.09 6.52
C GLU A 272 -86.91 1.01 6.51
N LYS A 273 -86.57 -0.27 6.31
CA LYS A 273 -87.52 -1.39 6.45
C LYS A 273 -87.77 -1.82 7.90
N ALA A 274 -86.91 -1.45 8.84
CA ALA A 274 -87.05 -1.78 10.27
C ALA A 274 -87.82 -0.71 11.07
N SER A 275 -88.24 0.39 10.42
CA SER A 275 -88.92 1.53 11.03
C SER A 275 -90.32 1.80 10.46
N ALA A 276 -90.89 0.84 9.73
CA ALA A 276 -92.27 0.84 9.22
C ALA A 276 -93.13 -0.22 9.93
#